data_AF-S4XVE0-F1
#
_entry.id   AF-S4XVE0-F1
#
_cell.length_a   1.000
_cell.length_b   1.000
_cell.length_c   1.000
_cell.angle_alpha   90.00
_cell.angle_beta   90.00
_cell.angle_gamma   90.00
#
_symmetry.space_group_name_H-M   'P 1'
#
loop_
_entity.id
_entity.type
_entity.pdbx_description
1 polymer ?
#
loop_
_entity_poly.entity_id
_entity_poly.type
_entity_poly.pdbx_seq_one_letter_code
_entity_poly.pdbx_strand_id
1 'polypeptide(L)'
;MRGDFGHHVRLVIGAAHSGILGRMRPDAALQLLAALLVALPALAAACAPSSPGSTAPAGKAAPPPGPPVRATAGASSGPSGPVPAGATSAGTAPASGATGDVPFPAVTQPAPFIAADEAEALLFPEDAAAHQDGIDACRRGDAGTGAAPGPGHERVRCLLALRYQGDGQSAASATALFDRTGSVAGLEREHLMDGGYRGTLHLVPELPVRAERRHLEWTAAALADVDAFFADLAASASSPVRYRHRALALRYFRSVRARTPSAYASGWTVAYNLAGSLHRSRDAVRETLFHEIFHLNDGAHGGWSQAALSPIYDGIVARCGTRIPCLAAYAPNETIVKGGTYYAFQPGNGVGEYAAELAIRYYREQRAALRGERLGKAPFKCGPPENARAWSLLAGEFFGGADRVAPCPRGAGEEAGRRIRPAEPRPGPTRAARGSTPR
;
A
#
# COMPACT_ATOMS: atom_id res chain seq x y z
N MET A 1 -4.02 46.94 -27.39
CA MET A 1 -4.01 47.16 -25.92
C MET A 1 -3.45 45.90 -25.29
N ARG A 2 -2.31 46.01 -24.60
CA ARG A 2 -1.63 44.90 -23.92
C ARG A 2 -2.26 44.70 -22.55
N GLY A 3 -2.43 43.46 -22.13
CA GLY A 3 -2.86 43.09 -20.78
C GLY A 3 -2.10 41.85 -20.32
N ASP A 4 -0.99 42.09 -19.62
CA ASP A 4 -0.25 41.13 -18.80
C ASP A 4 -1.04 40.78 -17.54
N PHE A 5 -1.12 39.51 -17.17
CA PHE A 5 -1.16 39.07 -15.77
C PHE A 5 -0.52 37.68 -15.65
N GLY A 6 0.79 37.67 -15.40
CA GLY A 6 1.52 36.50 -14.93
C GLY A 6 1.50 36.42 -13.40
N HIS A 7 1.10 35.28 -12.86
CA HIS A 7 1.35 34.93 -11.46
C HIS A 7 2.32 33.74 -11.41
N HIS A 8 3.59 34.05 -11.15
CA HIS A 8 4.60 33.07 -10.77
C HIS A 8 4.51 32.81 -9.26
N VAL A 9 4.19 31.58 -8.86
CA VAL A 9 4.42 31.08 -7.50
C VAL A 9 5.85 30.54 -7.45
N ARG A 10 6.73 31.27 -6.76
CA ARG A 10 8.09 30.83 -6.39
C ARG A 10 8.00 29.91 -5.18
N LEU A 11 8.35 28.63 -5.36
CA LEU A 11 8.68 27.73 -4.26
C LEU A 11 10.15 27.98 -3.86
N VAL A 12 10.36 28.48 -2.64
CA VAL A 12 11.68 28.65 -2.03
C VAL A 12 12.05 27.34 -1.34
N ILE A 13 13.01 26.61 -1.89
CA ILE A 13 13.70 25.51 -1.19
C ILE A 13 15.05 26.05 -0.72
N GLY A 14 15.18 26.25 0.59
CA GLY A 14 16.45 26.60 1.23
C GLY A 14 17.34 25.37 1.33
N ALA A 15 18.42 25.34 0.55
CA ALA A 15 19.50 24.36 0.69
C ALA A 15 20.60 24.97 1.57
N ALA A 16 20.85 24.35 2.73
CA ALA A 16 22.01 24.67 3.56
C ALA A 16 23.21 23.80 3.16
N HIS A 17 24.35 24.47 3.07
CA HIS A 17 25.68 24.05 2.63
C HIS A 17 26.31 22.87 3.37
N SER A 18 27.05 22.03 2.62
CA SER A 18 28.42 21.53 2.90
C SER A 18 28.84 20.71 1.66
N GLY A 19 29.89 21.00 0.89
CA GLY A 19 31.20 21.53 1.25
C GLY A 19 32.17 20.37 1.39
N ILE A 20 33.16 20.27 0.48
CA ILE A 20 34.27 19.30 0.37
C ILE A 20 34.06 18.21 -0.70
N LEU A 21 34.53 18.48 -1.92
CA LEU A 21 35.16 17.46 -2.77
C LEU A 21 36.33 18.09 -3.55
N GLY A 22 37.52 17.57 -3.26
CA GLY A 22 38.77 17.97 -3.87
C GLY A 22 38.90 17.49 -5.33
N ARG A 23 39.74 18.20 -6.06
CA ARG A 23 40.14 17.94 -7.45
C ARG A 23 40.70 16.51 -7.61
N MET A 24 40.15 15.73 -8.54
CA MET A 24 40.84 14.59 -9.14
C MET A 24 41.29 14.94 -10.55
N ARG A 25 42.54 14.58 -10.87
CA ARG A 25 43.20 14.79 -12.17
C ARG A 25 42.73 13.77 -13.22
N PRO A 26 42.64 14.14 -14.50
CA PRO A 26 42.17 13.25 -15.56
C PRO A 26 43.35 12.54 -16.22
N ASP A 27 43.82 11.41 -15.68
CA ASP A 27 44.86 10.60 -16.36
C ASP A 27 44.78 9.07 -16.08
N ALA A 28 43.67 8.58 -15.53
CA ALA A 28 43.52 7.14 -15.22
C ALA A 28 42.52 6.39 -16.13
N ALA A 29 41.93 7.06 -17.13
CA ALA A 29 40.89 6.47 -17.98
C ALA A 29 41.43 5.80 -19.27
N LEU A 30 42.71 6.02 -19.63
CA LEU A 30 43.25 5.55 -20.91
C LEU A 30 43.98 4.20 -20.86
N GLN A 31 44.26 3.63 -19.69
CA GLN A 31 44.97 2.35 -19.59
C GLN A 31 44.07 1.11 -19.48
N LEU A 32 42.76 1.28 -19.29
CA LEU A 32 41.83 0.15 -19.18
C LEU A 32 41.22 -0.29 -20.52
N LEU A 33 41.31 0.54 -21.57
CA LEU A 33 40.75 0.22 -22.90
C LEU A 33 41.68 -0.63 -23.78
N ALA A 34 42.97 -0.71 -23.45
CA ALA A 34 43.95 -1.46 -24.25
C ALA A 34 44.02 -2.97 -23.90
N ALA A 35 43.41 -3.40 -22.79
CA ALA A 35 43.45 -4.79 -22.33
C ALA A 35 42.26 -5.65 -22.79
N LEU A 36 41.23 -5.06 -23.42
CA LEU A 36 40.00 -5.77 -23.78
C LEU A 36 39.91 -6.22 -25.26
N LEU A 37 40.95 -5.97 -26.07
CA LEU A 37 40.93 -6.24 -27.53
C LEU A 37 41.72 -7.47 -27.98
N VAL A 38 42.19 -8.31 -27.05
CA VAL A 38 42.92 -9.55 -27.40
C VAL A 38 42.32 -10.74 -26.64
N ALA A 39 41.15 -11.21 -27.08
CA ALA A 39 40.74 -12.62 -26.95
C ALA A 39 39.33 -12.83 -27.53
N LEU A 40 39.24 -13.07 -28.84
CA LEU A 40 38.23 -13.91 -29.50
C LEU A 40 38.90 -14.34 -30.83
N PRO A 41 38.83 -15.63 -31.25
CA PRO A 41 37.56 -16.14 -31.73
C PRO A 41 37.28 -17.66 -31.56
N ALA A 42 36.02 -18.00 -31.90
CA ALA A 42 35.51 -19.24 -32.49
C ALA A 42 35.18 -20.45 -31.59
N LEU A 43 33.88 -20.74 -31.47
CA LEU A 43 33.26 -21.89 -32.14
C LEU A 43 31.72 -21.82 -32.05
N ALA A 44 31.09 -22.11 -33.19
CA ALA A 44 29.66 -22.12 -33.41
C ALA A 44 29.14 -23.57 -33.57
N ALA A 45 27.82 -23.70 -33.36
CA ALA A 45 26.90 -24.75 -33.84
C ALA A 45 26.80 -26.08 -33.08
N ALA A 46 25.62 -26.33 -32.48
CA ALA A 46 24.74 -27.47 -32.81
C ALA A 46 23.37 -27.37 -32.09
N CYS A 47 22.32 -27.78 -32.78
CA CYS A 47 20.91 -27.72 -32.38
C CYS A 47 20.41 -29.00 -31.68
N ALA A 48 19.44 -28.79 -30.78
CA ALA A 48 18.24 -29.62 -30.48
C ALA A 48 18.39 -30.96 -29.68
N PRO A 49 17.28 -31.60 -29.25
CA PRO A 49 16.77 -31.50 -27.87
C PRO A 49 16.67 -32.87 -27.15
N SER A 50 16.65 -32.89 -25.82
CA SER A 50 16.24 -34.08 -25.05
C SER A 50 15.82 -33.74 -23.61
N SER A 51 14.63 -34.19 -23.24
CA SER A 51 14.18 -34.56 -21.88
C SER A 51 13.69 -36.02 -21.97
N PRO A 52 13.42 -36.78 -20.88
CA PRO A 52 13.53 -36.47 -19.44
C PRO A 52 14.36 -37.53 -18.67
N GLY A 53 14.69 -37.26 -17.39
CA GLY A 53 15.33 -38.27 -16.54
C GLY A 53 15.42 -37.84 -15.07
N SER A 54 14.48 -38.33 -14.27
CA SER A 54 14.44 -38.23 -12.81
C SER A 54 15.56 -39.06 -12.18
N THR A 55 16.38 -38.47 -11.30
CA THR A 55 16.99 -39.14 -10.13
C THR A 55 17.31 -38.12 -9.04
N ALA A 56 16.80 -38.38 -7.85
CA ALA A 56 17.24 -37.82 -6.57
C ALA A 56 17.99 -38.93 -5.80
N PRO A 57 18.49 -38.74 -4.57
CA PRO A 57 19.10 -37.57 -3.94
C PRO A 57 20.49 -37.91 -3.32
N ALA A 58 21.43 -36.98 -3.26
CA ALA A 58 22.55 -37.08 -2.31
C ALA A 58 23.22 -35.71 -2.07
N GLY A 59 23.50 -35.41 -0.80
CA GLY A 59 24.42 -34.32 -0.44
C GLY A 59 23.89 -33.37 0.63
N LYS A 60 23.97 -33.81 1.90
CA LYS A 60 23.88 -32.93 3.07
C LYS A 60 25.01 -31.89 2.98
N ALA A 61 24.67 -30.62 2.77
CA ALA A 61 25.59 -29.50 2.94
C ALA A 61 25.62 -29.07 4.42
N ALA A 62 26.83 -28.81 4.93
CA ALA A 62 27.11 -28.39 6.29
C ALA A 62 26.45 -27.04 6.64
N PRO A 63 26.10 -26.80 7.92
CA PRO A 63 25.57 -25.52 8.36
C PRO A 63 26.66 -24.43 8.35
N PRO A 64 26.32 -23.18 7.98
CA PRO A 64 27.24 -22.05 8.10
C PRO A 64 27.54 -21.72 9.57
N PRO A 65 28.72 -21.16 9.88
CA PRO A 65 29.08 -20.77 11.24
C PRO A 65 28.16 -19.69 11.80
N GLY A 66 27.85 -19.81 13.09
CA GLY A 66 26.94 -18.93 13.81
C GLY A 66 27.44 -17.48 13.94
N PRO A 67 26.53 -16.54 14.25
CA PRO A 67 26.86 -15.12 14.38
C PRO A 67 27.72 -14.84 15.62
N PRO A 68 28.62 -13.83 15.57
CA PRO A 68 29.39 -13.44 16.73
C PRO A 68 28.53 -12.81 17.83
N VAL A 69 28.95 -13.10 19.06
CA VAL A 69 28.36 -12.71 20.33
C VAL A 69 28.42 -11.19 20.56
N ARG A 70 27.24 -10.64 20.88
CA ARG A 70 26.93 -9.57 21.84
C ARG A 70 28.07 -8.64 22.29
N ALA A 71 28.04 -7.38 21.82
CA ALA A 71 28.65 -6.25 22.52
C ALA A 71 27.57 -5.54 23.35
N THR A 72 27.80 -5.47 24.66
CA THR A 72 27.08 -4.64 25.63
C THR A 72 27.49 -3.18 25.51
N ALA A 73 26.54 -2.30 25.22
CA ALA A 73 26.57 -0.88 25.58
C ALA A 73 25.20 -0.61 26.19
N GLY A 74 25.07 -0.17 27.45
CA GLY A 74 25.78 0.95 28.03
C GLY A 74 24.76 2.08 28.11
N ALA A 75 23.98 2.10 29.19
CA ALA A 75 22.97 3.11 29.46
C ALA A 75 23.63 4.49 29.59
N SER A 76 23.05 5.50 28.93
CA SER A 76 23.25 6.90 29.29
C SER A 76 21.89 7.58 29.36
N SER A 77 21.38 7.64 30.58
CA SER A 77 20.30 8.53 31.01
C SER A 77 20.82 9.97 30.94
N GLY A 78 20.06 10.87 30.32
CA GLY A 78 20.33 12.32 30.31
C GLY A 78 19.03 13.11 30.18
N PRO A 79 18.92 14.28 30.82
CA PRO A 79 17.70 14.70 31.51
C PRO A 79 16.73 15.50 30.65
N SER A 80 15.44 15.28 30.92
CA SER A 80 14.33 16.13 30.52
C SER A 80 14.45 17.54 31.13
N GLY A 81 14.53 18.56 30.27
CA GLY A 81 14.33 19.95 30.63
C GLY A 81 12.88 20.40 30.39
N PRO A 82 12.36 21.38 31.16
CA PRO A 82 10.94 21.71 31.21
C PRO A 82 10.53 22.66 30.08
N VAL A 83 9.32 22.49 29.54
CA VAL A 83 8.66 23.49 28.69
C VAL A 83 7.35 23.89 29.37
N PRO A 84 7.05 25.20 29.49
CA PRO A 84 6.14 25.72 30.50
C PRO A 84 4.67 25.65 30.09
N ALA A 85 3.84 25.63 31.12
CA ALA A 85 2.40 25.79 31.08
C ALA A 85 1.99 27.17 30.54
N GLY A 86 1.06 27.17 29.59
CA GLY A 86 0.24 28.32 29.23
C GLY A 86 -1.24 27.94 29.39
N ALA A 87 -1.84 28.39 30.47
CA ALA A 87 -3.27 28.31 30.74
C ALA A 87 -3.96 29.58 30.22
N THR A 88 -5.12 29.41 29.57
CA THR A 88 -6.27 30.34 29.39
C THR A 88 -7.03 29.84 28.14
N SER A 89 -8.35 29.73 28.04
CA SER A 89 -9.47 30.07 28.92
C SER A 89 -10.67 29.22 28.49
N ALA A 90 -11.52 28.90 29.46
CA ALA A 90 -12.84 28.34 29.24
C ALA A 90 -13.72 29.32 28.45
N GLY A 91 -14.31 28.85 27.36
CA GLY A 91 -15.35 29.52 26.60
C GLY A 91 -16.56 28.60 26.51
N THR A 92 -17.55 28.87 27.34
CA THR A 92 -18.87 28.23 27.34
C THR A 92 -19.55 28.47 25.99
N ALA A 93 -19.83 27.41 25.22
CA ALA A 93 -20.62 27.51 24.00
C ALA A 93 -22.12 27.37 24.33
N PRO A 94 -23.00 28.29 23.88
CA PRO A 94 -24.43 28.17 24.08
C PRO A 94 -25.02 27.15 23.09
N ALA A 95 -26.00 26.40 23.57
CA ALA A 95 -26.91 25.64 22.72
C ALA A 95 -27.72 26.62 21.86
N SER A 96 -27.74 26.42 20.54
CA SER A 96 -28.66 27.13 19.65
C SER A 96 -29.00 26.28 18.43
N GLY A 97 -30.28 25.94 18.35
CA GLY A 97 -31.09 26.12 17.15
C GLY A 97 -30.74 25.28 15.93
N ALA A 98 -31.40 24.13 15.82
CA ALA A 98 -31.67 23.49 14.55
C ALA A 98 -32.37 24.51 13.61
N THR A 99 -31.67 24.94 12.57
CA THR A 99 -32.28 25.54 11.38
C THR A 99 -31.97 24.61 10.22
N GLY A 100 -33.02 24.24 9.51
CA GLY A 100 -32.96 23.21 8.47
C GLY A 100 -32.08 23.63 7.31
N ASP A 101 -30.97 22.94 7.15
CA ASP A 101 -30.20 22.97 5.90
C ASP A 101 -31.00 22.25 4.82
N VAL A 102 -31.48 23.04 3.86
CA VAL A 102 -32.02 22.54 2.60
C VAL A 102 -30.88 21.78 1.89
N PRO A 103 -31.07 20.53 1.44
CA PRO A 103 -30.02 19.79 0.76
C PRO A 103 -29.61 20.53 -0.51
N PHE A 104 -28.40 21.09 -0.55
CA PHE A 104 -27.80 21.49 -1.80
C PHE A 104 -27.70 20.25 -2.69
N PRO A 105 -28.10 20.30 -3.97
CA PRO A 105 -27.87 19.20 -4.88
C PRO A 105 -26.36 18.95 -4.93
N ALA A 106 -25.95 17.76 -4.50
CA ALA A 106 -24.56 17.35 -4.58
C ALA A 106 -24.10 17.52 -6.03
N VAL A 107 -23.15 18.43 -6.26
CA VAL A 107 -22.50 18.56 -7.57
C VAL A 107 -21.89 17.20 -7.85
N THR A 108 -22.48 16.47 -8.80
CA THR A 108 -21.97 15.17 -9.24
C THR A 108 -20.59 15.42 -9.81
N GLN A 109 -19.55 15.16 -9.02
CA GLN A 109 -18.19 15.23 -9.53
C GLN A 109 -18.09 14.24 -10.71
N PRO A 110 -17.45 14.65 -11.82
CA PRO A 110 -17.27 13.75 -12.95
C PRO A 110 -16.54 12.50 -12.48
N ALA A 111 -16.94 11.34 -13.03
CA ALA A 111 -16.29 10.09 -12.72
C ALA A 111 -14.78 10.21 -13.00
N PRO A 112 -13.92 9.69 -12.11
CA PRO A 112 -12.49 9.77 -12.29
C PRO A 112 -12.08 9.05 -13.58
N PHE A 113 -11.19 9.66 -14.37
CA PHE A 113 -10.64 9.08 -15.59
C PHE A 113 -9.16 9.48 -15.74
N ILE A 114 -8.39 8.66 -16.46
CA ILE A 114 -7.01 8.97 -16.86
C ILE A 114 -7.06 9.53 -18.29
N ALA A 115 -6.54 10.73 -18.48
CA ALA A 115 -6.51 11.37 -19.80
C ALA A 115 -5.50 10.66 -20.73
N ALA A 116 -5.68 10.77 -22.05
CA ALA A 116 -4.79 10.12 -23.00
C ALA A 116 -3.32 10.58 -22.88
N ASP A 117 -3.08 11.87 -22.63
CA ASP A 117 -1.72 12.40 -22.42
C ASP A 117 -1.11 11.87 -21.11
N GLU A 118 -1.92 11.69 -20.07
CA GLU A 118 -1.50 11.07 -18.81
C GLU A 118 -1.18 9.58 -19.03
N ALA A 119 -2.03 8.85 -19.76
CA ALA A 119 -1.78 7.45 -20.10
C ALA A 119 -0.50 7.28 -20.94
N GLU A 120 -0.23 8.20 -21.88
CA GLU A 120 1.01 8.21 -22.64
C GLU A 120 2.24 8.34 -21.71
N ALA A 121 2.20 9.31 -20.79
CA ALA A 121 3.28 9.50 -19.81
C ALA A 121 3.44 8.31 -18.84
N LEU A 122 2.36 7.60 -18.53
CA LEU A 122 2.39 6.37 -17.73
C LEU A 122 2.97 5.19 -18.51
N LEU A 123 2.67 5.07 -19.80
CA LEU A 123 3.08 3.93 -20.62
C LEU A 123 4.51 4.08 -21.15
N PHE A 124 4.97 5.30 -21.39
CA PHE A 124 6.27 5.62 -21.99
C PHE A 124 7.05 6.68 -21.18
N PRO A 125 7.30 6.46 -19.88
CA PRO A 125 7.82 7.50 -19.00
C PRO A 125 9.25 7.96 -19.33
N GLU A 126 10.06 7.09 -19.95
CA GLU A 126 11.49 7.36 -20.23
C GLU A 126 11.90 6.98 -21.67
N ASP A 127 11.04 6.28 -22.40
CA ASP A 127 11.33 5.73 -23.74
C ASP A 127 10.33 6.19 -24.81
N ALA A 128 9.59 7.28 -24.58
CA ALA A 128 8.65 7.85 -25.55
C ALA A 128 9.31 8.14 -26.90
N ALA A 129 10.55 8.67 -26.90
CA ALA A 129 11.29 8.97 -28.13
C ALA A 129 11.52 7.73 -29.01
N ALA A 130 11.72 6.55 -28.40
CA ALA A 130 11.89 5.30 -29.13
C ALA A 130 10.59 4.77 -29.76
N HIS A 131 9.44 5.32 -29.34
CA HIS A 131 8.10 4.94 -29.79
C HIS A 131 7.36 6.09 -30.49
N GLN A 132 8.06 7.17 -30.83
CA GLN A 132 7.46 8.44 -31.26
C GLN A 132 6.52 8.28 -32.46
N ASP A 133 6.93 7.54 -33.48
CA ASP A 133 6.11 7.31 -34.69
C ASP A 133 4.78 6.61 -34.36
N GLY A 134 4.82 5.62 -33.46
CA GLY A 134 3.63 4.88 -33.02
C GLY A 134 2.72 5.74 -32.14
N ILE A 135 3.30 6.52 -31.23
CA ILE A 135 2.58 7.48 -30.39
C ILE A 135 1.87 8.51 -31.27
N ASP A 136 2.56 9.07 -32.27
CA ASP A 136 1.99 10.04 -33.21
C ASP A 136 0.92 9.41 -34.10
N ALA A 137 1.07 8.13 -34.47
CA ALA A 137 0.00 7.39 -35.16
C ALA A 137 -1.24 7.26 -34.29
N CYS A 138 -1.10 6.94 -33.00
CA CYS A 138 -2.24 6.90 -32.06
C CYS A 138 -2.90 8.26 -31.90
N ARG A 139 -2.14 9.36 -31.81
CA ARG A 139 -2.68 10.73 -31.74
C ARG A 139 -3.49 11.11 -32.99
N ARG A 140 -3.04 10.70 -34.18
CA ARG A 140 -3.77 10.96 -35.44
C ARG A 140 -5.04 10.11 -35.57
N GLY A 141 -5.05 8.91 -35.00
CA GLY A 141 -6.19 7.97 -35.04
C GLY A 141 -7.46 8.50 -34.34
N ASP A 142 -7.32 9.42 -33.39
CA ASP A 142 -8.44 10.05 -32.66
C ASP A 142 -9.33 10.94 -33.55
N ALA A 143 -8.89 11.27 -34.76
CA ALA A 143 -9.55 12.23 -35.63
C ALA A 143 -10.71 11.67 -36.48
N GLY A 144 -11.08 10.38 -36.35
CA GLY A 144 -12.13 9.82 -37.20
C GLY A 144 -12.72 8.50 -36.73
N THR A 145 -13.90 8.56 -36.11
CA THR A 145 -15.13 7.82 -36.51
C THR A 145 -16.22 8.12 -35.49
N GLY A 146 -17.40 8.51 -36.00
CA GLY A 146 -18.55 8.85 -35.18
C GLY A 146 -19.12 7.64 -34.43
N ALA A 147 -19.64 7.93 -33.23
CA ALA A 147 -20.47 7.09 -32.37
C ALA A 147 -19.77 5.94 -31.61
N ALA A 148 -18.76 6.24 -30.78
CA ALA A 148 -18.18 5.32 -29.78
C ALA A 148 -17.41 6.15 -28.70
N PRO A 149 -16.77 5.56 -27.64
CA PRO A 149 -16.25 6.32 -26.49
C PRO A 149 -15.33 7.48 -26.92
N GLY A 150 -15.29 8.55 -26.12
CA GLY A 150 -14.66 9.82 -26.52
C GLY A 150 -13.23 9.64 -27.03
N PRO A 151 -12.74 10.53 -27.91
CA PRO A 151 -11.48 10.36 -28.65
C PRO A 151 -10.29 9.93 -27.78
N GLY A 152 -10.21 10.41 -26.52
CA GLY A 152 -9.17 9.99 -25.59
C GLY A 152 -9.19 8.50 -25.20
N HIS A 153 -10.34 7.84 -25.15
CA HIS A 153 -10.45 6.41 -24.77
C HIS A 153 -9.80 5.51 -25.83
N GLU A 154 -10.07 5.77 -27.11
CA GLU A 154 -9.48 5.02 -28.21
C GLU A 154 -7.98 5.27 -28.33
N ARG A 155 -7.52 6.51 -28.05
CA ARG A 155 -6.08 6.79 -27.92
C ARG A 155 -5.41 5.92 -26.88
N VAL A 156 -6.01 5.79 -25.69
CA VAL A 156 -5.44 4.97 -24.61
C VAL A 156 -5.36 3.50 -25.03
N ARG A 157 -6.39 2.98 -25.69
CA ARG A 157 -6.35 1.61 -26.25
C ARG A 157 -5.23 1.43 -27.27
N CYS A 158 -5.04 2.40 -28.17
CA CYS A 158 -3.94 2.39 -29.14
C CYS A 158 -2.58 2.41 -28.44
N LEU A 159 -2.39 3.27 -27.44
CA LEU A 159 -1.16 3.36 -26.66
C LEU A 159 -0.86 2.07 -25.88
N LEU A 160 -1.88 1.42 -25.31
CA LEU A 160 -1.75 0.11 -24.65
C LEU A 160 -1.32 -0.97 -25.66
N ALA A 161 -1.95 -1.02 -26.83
CA ALA A 161 -1.58 -1.95 -27.88
C ALA A 161 -0.12 -1.74 -28.33
N LEU A 162 0.29 -0.48 -28.50
CA LEU A 162 1.69 -0.13 -28.82
C LEU A 162 2.65 -0.59 -27.72
N ARG A 163 2.35 -0.31 -26.44
CA ARG A 163 3.25 -0.67 -25.32
C ARG A 163 3.45 -2.17 -25.18
N TYR A 164 2.38 -2.93 -25.38
CA TYR A 164 2.36 -4.39 -25.19
C TYR A 164 2.49 -5.17 -26.51
N GLN A 165 2.88 -4.54 -27.63
CA GLN A 165 2.92 -5.17 -28.95
C GLN A 165 3.77 -6.45 -29.03
N GLY A 166 4.75 -6.61 -28.14
CA GLY A 166 5.60 -7.80 -28.05
C GLY A 166 4.96 -9.00 -27.32
N ASP A 167 3.76 -8.85 -26.75
CA ASP A 167 3.06 -9.90 -26.01
C ASP A 167 1.53 -9.70 -26.09
N GLY A 168 0.90 -10.33 -27.09
CA GLY A 168 -0.54 -10.14 -27.37
C GLY A 168 -1.48 -10.52 -26.22
N GLN A 169 -1.10 -11.48 -25.35
CA GLN A 169 -1.90 -11.84 -24.17
C GLN A 169 -1.86 -10.75 -23.10
N SER A 170 -0.68 -10.16 -22.89
CA SER A 170 -0.53 -9.02 -21.97
C SER A 170 -1.23 -7.78 -22.51
N ALA A 171 -1.16 -7.52 -23.82
CA ALA A 171 -1.91 -6.45 -24.47
C ALA A 171 -3.42 -6.59 -24.23
N ALA A 172 -3.98 -7.79 -24.46
CA ALA A 172 -5.39 -8.06 -24.22
C ALA A 172 -5.79 -7.85 -22.74
N SER A 173 -4.94 -8.29 -21.81
CA SER A 173 -5.19 -8.13 -20.37
C SER A 173 -5.14 -6.66 -19.93
N ALA A 174 -4.17 -5.88 -20.45
CA ALA A 174 -4.05 -4.47 -20.14
C ALA A 174 -5.24 -3.65 -20.70
N THR A 175 -5.66 -3.94 -21.93
CA THR A 175 -6.83 -3.32 -22.54
C THR A 175 -8.12 -3.68 -21.79
N ALA A 176 -8.31 -4.95 -21.43
CA ALA A 176 -9.49 -5.38 -20.67
C ALA A 176 -9.55 -4.72 -19.27
N LEU A 177 -8.40 -4.53 -18.62
CA LEU A 177 -8.29 -3.81 -17.36
C LEU A 177 -8.71 -2.34 -17.49
N PHE A 178 -8.22 -1.67 -18.53
CA PHE A 178 -8.57 -0.28 -18.85
C PHE A 178 -10.06 -0.15 -19.17
N ASP A 179 -10.59 -0.97 -20.07
CA ASP A 179 -12.00 -0.90 -20.47
C ASP A 179 -12.96 -1.10 -19.31
N ARG A 180 -12.59 -1.98 -18.38
CA ARG A 180 -13.44 -2.29 -17.24
C ARG A 180 -13.36 -1.24 -16.13
N THR A 181 -12.18 -0.73 -15.83
CA THR A 181 -11.93 0.04 -14.60
C THR A 181 -11.43 1.46 -14.85
N GLY A 182 -11.11 1.82 -16.09
CA GLY A 182 -10.39 3.03 -16.46
C GLY A 182 -8.92 3.05 -16.02
N SER A 183 -8.42 1.98 -15.40
CA SER A 183 -7.05 1.93 -14.87
C SER A 183 -6.04 1.59 -15.97
N VAL A 184 -4.89 2.26 -15.97
CA VAL A 184 -3.85 2.08 -16.99
C VAL A 184 -2.67 1.32 -16.40
N ALA A 185 -2.30 0.20 -17.05
CA ALA A 185 -1.15 -0.62 -16.70
C ALA A 185 0.15 -0.11 -17.36
N GLY A 186 0.73 0.93 -16.75
CA GLY A 186 1.96 1.58 -17.19
C GLY A 186 3.19 1.17 -16.39
N LEU A 187 4.20 2.04 -16.38
CA LEU A 187 5.49 1.78 -15.75
C LEU A 187 5.86 2.84 -14.75
N GLU A 188 6.64 2.42 -13.76
CA GLU A 188 7.36 3.39 -12.92
C GLU A 188 8.61 3.91 -13.62
N ARG A 189 9.05 5.10 -13.23
CA ARG A 189 10.36 5.64 -13.61
C ARG A 189 11.49 4.98 -12.84
N GLU A 190 12.68 4.95 -13.42
CA GLU A 190 13.88 4.60 -12.69
C GLU A 190 14.19 5.69 -11.64
N HIS A 191 14.32 5.29 -10.38
CA HIS A 191 14.66 6.22 -9.31
C HIS A 191 15.21 5.52 -8.07
N LEU A 192 15.80 6.33 -7.19
CA LEU A 192 16.15 5.94 -5.83
C LEU A 192 15.02 6.31 -4.88
N MET A 193 14.57 5.35 -4.09
CA MET A 193 13.53 5.52 -3.06
C MET A 193 14.16 5.38 -1.67
N ASP A 194 13.75 6.23 -0.73
CA ASP A 194 14.04 6.00 0.69
C ASP A 194 13.13 4.87 1.22
N GLY A 195 13.73 3.71 1.51
CA GLY A 195 13.05 2.55 2.09
C GLY A 195 13.01 2.57 3.62
N GLY A 196 13.34 3.70 4.26
CA GLY A 196 13.43 3.84 5.71
C GLY A 196 14.53 2.95 6.29
N TYR A 197 14.19 2.04 7.20
CA TYR A 197 15.15 1.10 7.80
C TYR A 197 15.84 0.17 6.77
N ARG A 198 15.31 0.09 5.54
CA ARG A 198 15.88 -0.70 4.44
C ARG A 198 16.95 0.08 3.66
N GLY A 199 17.16 1.35 3.98
CA GLY A 199 18.05 2.24 3.25
C GLY A 199 17.50 2.61 1.87
N THR A 200 18.39 3.11 1.02
CA THR A 200 18.04 3.52 -0.35
C THR A 200 17.80 2.31 -1.24
N LEU A 201 16.64 2.28 -1.89
CA LEU A 201 16.22 1.23 -2.83
C LEU A 201 16.29 1.78 -4.24
N HIS A 202 16.91 1.03 -5.16
CA HIS A 202 16.92 1.35 -6.58
C HIS A 202 15.78 0.63 -7.28
N LEU A 203 14.82 1.39 -7.80
CA LEU A 203 13.65 0.90 -8.50
C LEU A 203 13.82 1.17 -10.00
N VAL A 204 13.47 0.19 -10.84
CA VAL A 204 13.57 0.29 -12.30
C VAL A 204 12.26 -0.16 -12.96
N PRO A 205 11.86 0.45 -14.10
CA PRO A 205 10.71 0.01 -14.88
C PRO A 205 10.83 -1.46 -15.26
N GLU A 206 9.73 -2.20 -15.20
CA GLU A 206 9.65 -3.58 -15.72
C GLU A 206 8.21 -3.86 -16.17
N LEU A 207 8.04 -4.29 -17.43
CA LEU A 207 6.72 -4.60 -17.97
C LEU A 207 6.25 -6.00 -17.53
N PRO A 208 4.96 -6.18 -17.17
CA PRO A 208 4.41 -7.49 -16.82
C PRO A 208 4.10 -8.33 -18.06
N VAL A 209 5.13 -8.75 -18.80
CA VAL A 209 5.02 -9.56 -20.02
C VAL A 209 5.70 -10.91 -19.86
N ARG A 210 5.44 -11.85 -20.78
CA ARG A 210 6.06 -13.18 -20.83
C ARG A 210 5.94 -13.92 -19.48
N ALA A 211 7.05 -14.20 -18.81
CA ALA A 211 7.09 -14.91 -17.54
C ALA A 211 6.40 -14.12 -16.41
N GLU A 212 6.35 -12.79 -16.50
CA GLU A 212 5.73 -11.93 -15.50
C GLU A 212 4.27 -11.54 -15.83
N ARG A 213 3.74 -12.03 -16.96
CA ARG A 213 2.34 -11.80 -17.38
C ARG A 213 1.31 -12.14 -16.29
N ARG A 214 1.59 -13.16 -15.48
CA ARG A 214 0.74 -13.54 -14.33
C ARG A 214 0.44 -12.37 -13.39
N HIS A 215 1.34 -11.39 -13.26
CA HIS A 215 1.13 -10.25 -12.37
C HIS A 215 0.08 -9.29 -12.92
N LEU A 216 0.08 -9.05 -14.23
CA LEU A 216 -0.98 -8.28 -14.87
C LEU A 216 -2.33 -8.99 -14.77
N GLU A 217 -2.35 -10.31 -14.99
CA GLU A 217 -3.55 -11.13 -14.80
C GLU A 217 -4.07 -11.05 -13.35
N TRP A 218 -3.21 -11.17 -12.35
CA TRP A 218 -3.59 -11.07 -10.94
C TRP A 218 -4.10 -9.68 -10.58
N THR A 219 -3.45 -8.62 -11.05
CA THR A 219 -3.88 -7.23 -10.82
C THR A 219 -5.23 -6.95 -11.49
N ALA A 220 -5.40 -7.33 -12.76
CA ALA A 220 -6.66 -7.18 -13.46
C ALA A 220 -7.79 -7.94 -12.76
N ALA A 221 -7.51 -9.18 -12.35
CA ALA A 221 -8.47 -10.04 -11.69
C ALA A 221 -8.76 -9.62 -10.23
N ALA A 222 -7.85 -8.86 -9.60
CA ALA A 222 -8.07 -8.22 -8.31
C ALA A 222 -8.98 -7.00 -8.43
N LEU A 223 -8.68 -6.06 -9.34
CA LEU A 223 -9.52 -4.88 -9.55
C LEU A 223 -10.92 -5.23 -10.06
N ALA A 224 -11.03 -6.30 -10.86
CA ALA A 224 -12.28 -6.93 -11.22
C ALA A 224 -13.12 -7.36 -10.00
N ASP A 225 -12.49 -7.96 -8.99
CA ASP A 225 -13.17 -8.46 -7.80
C ASP A 225 -13.53 -7.31 -6.86
N VAL A 226 -12.67 -6.29 -6.75
CA VAL A 226 -12.94 -5.05 -6.02
C VAL A 226 -14.11 -4.29 -6.65
N ASP A 227 -14.15 -4.21 -7.97
CA ASP A 227 -15.24 -3.54 -8.69
C ASP A 227 -16.60 -4.22 -8.48
N ALA A 228 -16.63 -5.56 -8.58
CA ALA A 228 -17.83 -6.33 -8.28
C ALA A 228 -18.26 -6.16 -6.81
N PHE A 229 -17.31 -6.19 -5.88
CA PHE A 229 -17.57 -5.94 -4.47
C PHE A 229 -18.24 -4.58 -4.23
N PHE A 230 -17.74 -3.51 -4.86
CA PHE A 230 -18.33 -2.18 -4.67
C PHE A 230 -19.69 -2.03 -5.36
N ALA A 231 -19.95 -2.72 -6.47
CA ALA A 231 -21.28 -2.78 -7.07
C ALA A 231 -22.29 -3.44 -6.10
N ASP A 232 -21.94 -4.60 -5.53
CA ASP A 232 -22.77 -5.31 -4.55
C ASP A 232 -22.94 -4.49 -3.26
N LEU A 233 -21.86 -3.86 -2.79
CA LEU A 233 -21.88 -3.07 -1.56
C LEU A 233 -22.77 -1.84 -1.70
N ALA A 234 -22.66 -1.11 -2.82
CA ALA A 234 -23.48 0.07 -3.10
C ALA A 234 -24.98 -0.26 -3.13
N ALA A 235 -25.36 -1.43 -3.64
CA ALA A 235 -26.74 -1.90 -3.62
C ALA A 235 -27.28 -2.15 -2.19
N SER A 236 -26.40 -2.28 -1.20
CA SER A 236 -26.74 -2.54 0.20
C SER A 236 -26.43 -1.38 1.17
N ALA A 237 -25.83 -0.29 0.67
CA ALA A 237 -25.41 0.83 1.49
C ALA A 237 -26.56 1.81 1.77
N SER A 238 -26.54 2.44 2.94
CA SER A 238 -27.51 3.49 3.32
C SER A 238 -27.11 4.88 2.85
N SER A 239 -25.89 5.04 2.35
CA SER A 239 -25.34 6.30 1.87
C SER A 239 -24.39 6.03 0.70
N PRO A 240 -24.05 7.05 -0.11
CA PRO A 240 -23.10 6.87 -1.20
C PRO A 240 -21.78 6.28 -0.71
N VAL A 241 -21.29 5.26 -1.42
CA VAL A 241 -19.94 4.73 -1.22
C VAL A 241 -18.95 5.78 -1.72
N ARG A 242 -18.04 6.23 -0.84
CA ARG A 242 -17.05 7.27 -1.15
C ARG A 242 -15.68 6.71 -1.53
N TYR A 243 -15.47 5.41 -1.35
CA TYR A 243 -14.23 4.75 -1.74
C TYR A 243 -14.06 4.72 -3.27
N ARG A 244 -13.00 5.35 -3.77
CA ARG A 244 -12.59 5.27 -5.18
C ARG A 244 -11.65 4.09 -5.39
N HIS A 245 -12.02 3.23 -6.34
CA HIS A 245 -11.24 2.06 -6.78
C HIS A 245 -11.01 2.00 -8.29
N ARG A 246 -11.38 3.05 -9.03
CA ARG A 246 -11.31 3.13 -10.49
C ARG A 246 -10.36 4.24 -10.97
N ALA A 247 -9.98 4.14 -12.24
CA ALA A 247 -9.05 5.03 -12.93
C ALA A 247 -7.75 5.19 -12.14
N LEU A 248 -7.09 4.06 -11.86
CA LEU A 248 -5.82 4.00 -11.15
C LEU A 248 -4.66 3.96 -12.13
N ALA A 249 -3.61 4.73 -11.85
CA ALA A 249 -2.33 4.60 -12.54
C ALA A 249 -1.57 3.42 -11.91
N LEU A 250 -1.48 2.30 -12.62
CA LEU A 250 -0.75 1.12 -12.14
C LEU A 250 0.65 1.15 -12.74
N ARG A 251 1.66 1.41 -11.91
CA ARG A 251 3.05 1.56 -12.35
C ARG A 251 3.87 0.32 -12.00
N TYR A 252 4.17 -0.52 -12.99
CA TYR A 252 4.96 -1.72 -12.77
C TYR A 252 6.46 -1.42 -12.70
N PHE A 253 7.15 -2.08 -11.77
CA PHE A 253 8.58 -1.94 -11.56
C PHE A 253 9.20 -3.23 -10.99
N ARG A 254 10.52 -3.25 -10.88
CA ARG A 254 11.24 -4.16 -9.99
C ARG A 254 12.28 -3.44 -9.15
N SER A 255 12.58 -3.97 -7.97
CA SER A 255 13.69 -3.47 -7.15
C SER A 255 14.99 -4.16 -7.53
N VAL A 256 16.06 -3.40 -7.73
CA VAL A 256 17.39 -3.96 -8.01
C VAL A 256 17.95 -4.58 -6.74
N ARG A 257 18.27 -5.89 -6.80
CA ARG A 257 18.84 -6.68 -5.69
C ARG A 257 17.98 -6.70 -4.41
N ALA A 258 16.70 -6.36 -4.51
CA ALA A 258 15.75 -6.37 -3.40
C ALA A 258 14.38 -6.89 -3.88
N ARG A 259 13.47 -7.15 -2.93
CA ARG A 259 12.09 -7.58 -3.20
C ARG A 259 11.06 -6.68 -2.52
N THR A 260 11.48 -5.46 -2.18
CA THR A 260 10.70 -4.48 -1.43
C THR A 260 10.88 -3.07 -1.98
N PRO A 261 9.88 -2.19 -1.82
CA PRO A 261 8.54 -2.51 -1.32
C PRO A 261 7.80 -3.45 -2.29
N SER A 262 6.78 -4.17 -1.81
CA SER A 262 5.96 -4.98 -2.73
C SER A 262 5.07 -4.08 -3.58
N ALA A 263 4.53 -3.03 -2.97
CA ALA A 263 3.85 -1.94 -3.65
C ALA A 263 3.97 -0.65 -2.81
N TYR A 264 3.61 0.49 -3.39
CA TYR A 264 3.35 1.73 -2.66
C TYR A 264 2.32 2.56 -3.42
N ALA A 265 1.68 3.50 -2.73
CA ALA A 265 0.65 4.36 -3.29
C ALA A 265 0.97 5.87 -3.13
N SER A 266 0.66 6.65 -4.16
CA SER A 266 0.67 8.12 -4.10
C SER A 266 -0.08 8.72 -5.29
N GLY A 267 -0.77 9.85 -5.13
CA GLY A 267 -1.33 10.61 -6.26
C GLY A 267 -2.18 9.79 -7.23
N TRP A 268 -3.10 8.96 -6.70
CA TRP A 268 -3.91 7.99 -7.44
C TRP A 268 -3.13 6.95 -8.28
N THR A 269 -1.85 6.78 -7.97
CA THR A 269 -0.96 5.76 -8.50
C THR A 269 -0.78 4.65 -7.47
N VAL A 270 -0.80 3.41 -7.93
CA VAL A 270 -0.27 2.25 -7.20
C VAL A 270 0.94 1.73 -7.98
N ALA A 271 2.12 1.88 -7.41
CA ALA A 271 3.32 1.28 -7.95
C ALA A 271 3.44 -0.16 -7.47
N TYR A 272 3.64 -1.10 -8.38
CA TYR A 272 3.59 -2.54 -8.15
C TYR A 272 4.91 -3.22 -8.53
N ASN A 273 5.54 -3.90 -7.56
CA ASN A 273 6.78 -4.62 -7.77
C ASN A 273 6.52 -6.03 -8.31
N LEU A 274 6.98 -6.34 -9.52
CA LEU A 274 6.87 -7.68 -10.11
C LEU A 274 7.64 -8.73 -9.31
N ALA A 275 8.72 -8.34 -8.64
CA ALA A 275 9.50 -9.20 -7.75
C ALA A 275 9.10 -9.08 -6.27
N GLY A 276 7.99 -8.39 -5.96
CA GLY A 276 7.52 -8.10 -4.60
C GLY A 276 7.36 -9.35 -3.73
N SER A 277 7.87 -9.29 -2.50
CA SER A 277 7.88 -10.44 -1.57
C SER A 277 6.50 -10.90 -1.08
N LEU A 278 5.47 -10.04 -1.21
CA LEU A 278 4.09 -10.34 -0.86
C LEU A 278 3.29 -10.94 -2.03
N HIS A 279 3.74 -10.78 -3.28
CA HIS A 279 2.99 -11.17 -4.48
C HIS A 279 3.14 -12.66 -4.81
N ARG A 280 2.71 -13.52 -3.88
CA ARG A 280 2.87 -14.98 -3.97
C ARG A 280 1.62 -15.70 -4.51
N SER A 281 0.49 -15.02 -4.54
CA SER A 281 -0.79 -15.55 -5.03
C SER A 281 -1.69 -14.41 -5.47
N ARG A 282 -2.74 -14.76 -6.24
CA ARG A 282 -3.80 -13.82 -6.63
C ARG A 282 -4.46 -13.14 -5.43
N ASP A 283 -4.67 -13.87 -4.34
CA ASP A 283 -5.30 -13.33 -3.12
C ASP A 283 -4.37 -12.33 -2.43
N ALA A 284 -3.08 -12.64 -2.32
CA ALA A 284 -2.12 -11.71 -1.73
C ALA A 284 -1.97 -10.43 -2.56
N VAL A 285 -2.00 -10.52 -3.89
CA VAL A 285 -2.02 -9.35 -4.78
C VAL A 285 -3.28 -8.52 -4.57
N ARG A 286 -4.44 -9.16 -4.45
CA ARG A 286 -5.70 -8.45 -4.22
C ARG A 286 -5.70 -7.68 -2.90
N GLU A 287 -5.24 -8.31 -1.83
CA GLU A 287 -5.12 -7.66 -0.51
C GLU A 287 -4.10 -6.53 -0.54
N THR A 288 -2.95 -6.73 -1.21
CA THR A 288 -1.94 -5.67 -1.39
C THR A 288 -2.53 -4.48 -2.16
N LEU A 289 -3.22 -4.71 -3.28
CA LEU A 289 -3.84 -3.61 -4.03
C LEU A 289 -4.92 -2.90 -3.21
N PHE A 290 -5.75 -3.64 -2.47
CA PHE A 290 -6.78 -3.02 -1.63
C PHE A 290 -6.14 -2.16 -0.52
N HIS A 291 -5.05 -2.62 0.08
CA HIS A 291 -4.24 -1.86 1.04
C HIS A 291 -3.73 -0.54 0.43
N GLU A 292 -3.05 -0.62 -0.71
CA GLU A 292 -2.48 0.58 -1.34
C GLU A 292 -3.55 1.56 -1.82
N ILE A 293 -4.67 1.05 -2.35
CA ILE A 293 -5.79 1.90 -2.75
C ILE A 293 -6.42 2.59 -1.53
N PHE A 294 -6.41 1.96 -0.36
CA PHE A 294 -6.90 2.60 0.86
C PHE A 294 -6.07 3.83 1.20
N HIS A 295 -4.74 3.76 1.12
CA HIS A 295 -3.88 4.94 1.36
C HIS A 295 -4.21 6.11 0.43
N LEU A 296 -4.56 5.83 -0.83
CA LEU A 296 -5.02 6.86 -1.77
C LEU A 296 -6.33 7.52 -1.32
N ASN A 297 -7.28 6.72 -0.84
CA ASN A 297 -8.56 7.21 -0.33
C ASN A 297 -8.40 7.99 0.98
N ASP A 298 -7.58 7.48 1.91
CA ASP A 298 -7.31 8.16 3.18
C ASP A 298 -6.68 9.54 2.94
N GLY A 299 -5.69 9.62 2.05
CA GLY A 299 -5.08 10.89 1.63
C GLY A 299 -6.07 11.83 0.96
N ALA A 300 -6.92 11.34 0.07
CA ALA A 300 -7.97 12.13 -0.58
C ALA A 300 -9.03 12.66 0.40
N HIS A 301 -9.17 11.99 1.55
CA HIS A 301 -10.05 12.39 2.65
C HIS A 301 -9.28 13.15 3.75
N GLY A 302 -8.15 13.77 3.40
CA GLY A 302 -7.39 14.65 4.30
C GLY A 302 -6.62 13.92 5.40
N GLY A 303 -6.27 12.66 5.18
CA GLY A 303 -5.66 11.81 6.22
C GLY A 303 -6.68 11.43 7.30
N TRP A 304 -7.88 11.03 6.88
CA TRP A 304 -9.01 10.73 7.76
C TRP A 304 -8.63 9.80 8.92
N SER A 305 -7.82 8.77 8.65
CA SER A 305 -7.39 7.79 9.64
C SER A 305 -6.69 8.44 10.83
N GLN A 306 -5.90 9.49 10.59
CA GLN A 306 -5.22 10.25 11.64
C GLN A 306 -6.21 10.94 12.56
N ALA A 307 -7.28 11.53 12.03
CA ALA A 307 -8.29 12.21 12.84
C ALA A 307 -9.24 11.22 13.53
N ALA A 308 -9.71 10.21 12.81
CA ALA A 308 -10.79 9.34 13.26
C ALA A 308 -10.30 8.16 14.11
N LEU A 309 -9.12 7.60 13.81
CA LEU A 309 -8.67 6.34 14.39
C LEU A 309 -7.51 6.48 15.38
N SER A 310 -6.77 7.59 15.40
CA SER A 310 -5.63 7.76 16.34
C SER A 310 -6.02 7.55 17.80
N PRO A 311 -7.14 8.10 18.32
CA PRO A 311 -7.49 7.86 19.73
C PRO A 311 -7.68 6.37 20.07
N ILE A 312 -8.18 5.57 19.12
CA ILE A 312 -8.35 4.13 19.28
C ILE A 312 -6.98 3.43 19.19
N TYR A 313 -6.22 3.74 18.15
CA TYR A 313 -4.90 3.17 17.89
C TYR A 313 -3.92 3.44 19.04
N ASP A 314 -3.77 4.70 19.44
CA ASP A 314 -2.88 5.14 20.51
C ASP A 314 -3.29 4.50 21.85
N GLY A 315 -4.59 4.38 22.11
CA GLY A 315 -5.10 3.68 23.28
C GLY A 315 -4.73 2.19 23.33
N ILE A 316 -4.72 1.52 22.17
CA ILE A 316 -4.27 0.13 22.03
C ILE A 316 -2.75 0.05 22.22
N VAL A 317 -1.97 0.91 21.54
CA VAL A 317 -0.52 0.94 21.62
C VAL A 317 -0.04 1.26 23.04
N ALA A 318 -0.64 2.24 23.71
CA ALA A 318 -0.32 2.57 25.09
C ALA A 318 -0.56 1.39 26.05
N ARG A 319 -1.61 0.58 25.80
CA ARG A 319 -1.95 -0.59 26.62
C ARG A 319 -1.06 -1.80 26.31
N CYS A 320 -0.85 -2.08 25.04
CA CYS A 320 -0.24 -3.34 24.59
C CYS A 320 1.25 -3.21 24.24
N GLY A 321 1.71 -2.02 23.89
CA GLY A 321 3.00 -1.83 23.22
C GLY A 321 3.06 -2.68 21.95
N THR A 322 4.13 -3.44 21.79
CA THR A 322 4.34 -4.38 20.68
C THR A 322 4.05 -5.85 21.04
N ARG A 323 3.41 -6.12 22.19
CA ARG A 323 3.22 -7.49 22.70
C ARG A 323 2.16 -8.25 21.90
N ILE A 324 2.56 -9.25 21.12
CA ILE A 324 1.67 -10.09 20.30
C ILE A 324 0.45 -10.60 21.08
N PRO A 325 0.56 -11.21 22.28
CA PRO A 325 -0.62 -11.75 22.97
C PRO A 325 -1.67 -10.68 23.32
N CYS A 326 -1.24 -9.45 23.58
CA CYS A 326 -2.14 -8.33 23.87
C CYS A 326 -2.77 -7.79 22.58
N LEU A 327 -1.97 -7.63 21.53
CA LEU A 327 -2.41 -7.08 20.24
C LEU A 327 -3.30 -8.03 19.43
N ALA A 328 -3.27 -9.35 19.70
CA ALA A 328 -3.96 -10.36 18.90
C ALA A 328 -5.46 -10.10 18.72
N ALA A 329 -6.13 -9.51 19.73
CA ALA A 329 -7.56 -9.19 19.64
C ALA A 329 -7.85 -7.90 18.86
N TYR A 330 -6.85 -7.03 18.69
CA TYR A 330 -6.96 -5.72 18.06
C TYR A 330 -6.40 -5.69 16.63
N ALA A 331 -5.55 -6.65 16.26
CA ALA A 331 -4.95 -6.74 14.95
C ALA A 331 -6.01 -7.05 13.88
N PRO A 332 -6.20 -6.19 12.86
CA PRO A 332 -7.16 -6.47 11.80
C PRO A 332 -6.79 -7.73 11.00
N ASN A 333 -5.49 -7.96 10.79
CA ASN A 333 -4.95 -9.14 10.11
C ASN A 333 -3.86 -9.83 10.92
N GLU A 334 -3.55 -11.06 10.52
CA GLU A 334 -2.58 -11.94 11.20
C GLU A 334 -1.13 -11.75 10.75
N THR A 335 -0.87 -10.77 9.87
CA THR A 335 0.47 -10.50 9.35
C THR A 335 1.40 -10.06 10.47
N ILE A 336 2.37 -10.91 10.81
CA ILE A 336 3.42 -10.62 11.79
C ILE A 336 4.72 -10.31 11.04
N VAL A 337 5.36 -9.20 11.41
CA VAL A 337 6.60 -8.73 10.79
C VAL A 337 7.83 -9.33 11.46
N LYS A 338 8.95 -9.31 10.73
CA LYS A 338 10.27 -9.67 11.28
C LYS A 338 10.59 -8.70 12.42
N GLY A 339 10.69 -9.22 13.65
CA GLY A 339 10.79 -8.40 14.87
C GLY A 339 9.70 -8.70 15.91
N GLY A 340 8.65 -9.44 15.55
CA GLY A 340 7.73 -10.04 16.52
C GLY A 340 6.58 -9.14 16.97
N THR A 341 5.89 -8.49 16.02
CA THR A 341 4.62 -7.79 16.25
C THR A 341 3.73 -7.87 15.00
N TYR A 342 2.46 -7.51 15.11
CA TYR A 342 1.56 -7.38 13.95
C TYR A 342 1.96 -6.17 13.10
N TYR A 343 1.85 -6.32 11.77
CA TYR A 343 2.22 -5.28 10.80
C TYR A 343 1.52 -3.93 11.08
N ALA A 344 0.22 -3.95 11.39
CA ALA A 344 -0.56 -2.76 11.77
C ALA A 344 0.00 -2.01 13.00
N PHE A 345 0.76 -2.69 13.87
CA PHE A 345 1.33 -2.14 15.11
C PHE A 345 2.86 -2.17 15.09
N GLN A 346 3.48 -2.29 13.92
CA GLN A 346 4.92 -2.17 13.80
C GLN A 346 5.33 -0.73 14.13
N PRO A 347 6.35 -0.51 14.99
CA PRO A 347 6.91 0.82 15.20
C PRO A 347 7.29 1.47 13.85
N GLY A 348 6.83 2.70 13.63
CA GLY A 348 7.02 3.46 12.39
C GLY A 348 5.85 3.41 11.39
N ASN A 349 4.95 2.43 11.48
CA ASN A 349 3.82 2.27 10.55
C ASN A 349 2.62 3.21 10.89
N GLY A 350 2.42 3.56 12.16
CA GLY A 350 1.38 4.51 12.57
C GLY A 350 -0.06 4.06 12.32
N VAL A 351 -1.02 4.97 12.50
CA VAL A 351 -2.45 4.68 12.38
C VAL A 351 -2.92 4.48 10.93
N GLY A 352 -2.25 5.08 9.95
CA GLY A 352 -2.59 4.92 8.53
C GLY A 352 -2.46 3.47 8.08
N GLU A 353 -1.39 2.79 8.48
CA GLU A 353 -1.19 1.36 8.22
C GLU A 353 -2.20 0.49 8.98
N TYR A 354 -2.56 0.84 10.22
CA TYR A 354 -3.66 0.17 10.93
C TYR A 354 -4.99 0.31 10.19
N ALA A 355 -5.29 1.49 9.65
CA ALA A 355 -6.50 1.76 8.89
C ALA A 355 -6.53 1.00 7.56
N ALA A 356 -5.41 0.92 6.84
CA ALA A 356 -5.29 0.13 5.62
C ALA A 356 -5.50 -1.37 5.89
N GLU A 357 -4.91 -1.90 6.97
CA GLU A 357 -5.13 -3.29 7.40
C GLU A 357 -6.59 -3.52 7.83
N LEU A 358 -7.22 -2.53 8.49
CA LEU A 358 -8.64 -2.58 8.83
C LEU A 358 -9.53 -2.58 7.58
N ALA A 359 -9.17 -1.82 6.55
CA ALA A 359 -9.89 -1.80 5.27
C ALA A 359 -9.81 -3.14 4.54
N ILE A 360 -8.65 -3.81 4.54
CA ILE A 360 -8.53 -5.19 4.05
C ILE A 360 -9.46 -6.12 4.84
N ARG A 361 -9.45 -6.03 6.18
CA ARG A 361 -10.26 -6.88 7.03
C ARG A 361 -11.76 -6.67 6.77
N TYR A 362 -12.18 -5.42 6.64
CA TYR A 362 -13.54 -5.04 6.24
C TYR A 362 -13.92 -5.67 4.90
N TYR A 363 -13.10 -5.43 3.87
CA TYR A 363 -13.33 -5.97 2.53
C TYR A 363 -13.49 -7.50 2.53
N ARG A 364 -12.61 -8.22 3.23
CA ARG A 364 -12.66 -9.68 3.32
C ARG A 364 -13.97 -10.19 3.92
N GLU A 365 -14.37 -9.64 5.07
CA GLU A 365 -15.57 -10.13 5.76
C GLU A 365 -16.85 -9.70 5.05
N GLN A 366 -16.93 -8.47 4.53
CA GLN A 366 -18.09 -8.00 3.77
C GLN A 366 -18.26 -8.76 2.46
N ARG A 367 -17.16 -8.99 1.72
CA ARG A 367 -17.20 -9.78 0.48
C ARG A 367 -17.70 -11.20 0.74
N ALA A 368 -17.21 -11.85 1.79
CA ALA A 368 -17.69 -13.17 2.18
C ALA A 368 -19.19 -13.14 2.54
N ALA A 369 -19.63 -12.15 3.32
CA ALA A 369 -21.03 -11.99 3.69
C ALA A 369 -21.96 -11.75 2.48
N LEU A 370 -21.54 -10.89 1.54
CA LEU A 370 -22.26 -10.62 0.29
C LEU A 370 -22.39 -11.87 -0.60
N ARG A 371 -21.43 -12.79 -0.52
CA ARG A 371 -21.43 -14.07 -1.26
C ARG A 371 -22.10 -15.22 -0.51
N GLY A 372 -22.63 -14.98 0.70
CA GLY A 372 -23.18 -16.04 1.55
C GLY A 372 -22.12 -17.03 2.05
N GLU A 373 -20.84 -16.65 2.03
CA GLU A 373 -19.73 -17.47 2.52
C GLU A 373 -19.64 -17.38 4.05
N ARG A 374 -19.25 -18.49 4.70
CA ARG A 374 -19.05 -18.51 6.15
C ARG A 374 -17.67 -17.96 6.51
N LEU A 375 -17.62 -17.03 7.45
CA LEU A 375 -16.35 -16.59 8.04
C LEU A 375 -15.75 -17.73 8.88
N GLY A 376 -14.45 -17.98 8.71
CA GLY A 376 -13.72 -18.97 9.50
C GLY A 376 -13.46 -18.54 10.95
N LYS A 377 -13.67 -17.26 11.26
CA LYS A 377 -13.52 -16.67 12.60
C LYS A 377 -14.71 -15.76 12.90
N ALA A 378 -14.88 -15.40 14.18
CA ALA A 378 -15.84 -14.37 14.55
C ALA A 378 -15.53 -13.05 13.81
N PRO A 379 -16.56 -12.26 13.44
CA PRO A 379 -16.36 -10.95 12.83
C PRO A 379 -15.43 -10.07 13.66
N PHE A 380 -14.56 -9.31 12.99
CA PHE A 380 -13.59 -8.44 13.68
C PHE A 380 -14.27 -7.46 14.64
N LYS A 381 -15.38 -6.86 14.19
CA LYS A 381 -16.21 -5.93 14.99
C LYS A 381 -16.76 -6.53 16.29
N CYS A 382 -16.77 -7.86 16.43
CA CYS A 382 -17.25 -8.56 17.61
C CYS A 382 -16.17 -8.86 18.66
N GLY A 383 -14.94 -8.37 18.43
CA GLY A 383 -13.88 -8.37 19.44
C GLY A 383 -14.07 -7.28 20.50
N PRO A 384 -12.97 -6.73 21.04
CA PRO A 384 -13.03 -5.62 21.99
C PRO A 384 -13.79 -4.39 21.45
N PRO A 385 -14.34 -3.52 22.32
CA PRO A 385 -15.10 -2.33 21.91
C PRO A 385 -14.35 -1.37 20.98
N GLU A 386 -13.01 -1.34 21.04
CA GLU A 386 -12.15 -0.64 20.09
C GLU A 386 -12.38 -1.08 18.64
N ASN A 387 -12.53 -2.39 18.40
CA ASN A 387 -12.74 -2.94 17.06
C ASN A 387 -14.07 -2.51 16.46
N ALA A 388 -15.16 -2.60 17.24
CA ALA A 388 -16.49 -2.19 16.81
C ALA A 388 -16.54 -0.69 16.44
N ARG A 389 -15.87 0.15 17.24
CA ARG A 389 -15.77 1.60 16.98
C ARG A 389 -14.97 1.88 15.71
N ALA A 390 -13.77 1.30 15.58
CA ALA A 390 -12.93 1.48 14.40
C ALA A 390 -13.64 1.01 13.12
N TRP A 391 -14.32 -0.14 13.18
CA TRP A 391 -15.11 -0.69 12.10
C TRP A 391 -16.24 0.25 11.66
N SER A 392 -17.03 0.75 12.62
CA SER A 392 -18.14 1.66 12.35
C SER A 392 -17.67 2.97 11.72
N LEU A 393 -16.57 3.55 12.24
CA LEU A 393 -15.97 4.75 11.68
C LEU A 393 -15.52 4.54 10.23
N LEU A 394 -14.80 3.45 9.96
CA LEU A 394 -14.35 3.10 8.61
C LEU A 394 -15.53 2.87 7.65
N ALA A 395 -16.53 2.10 8.08
CA ALA A 395 -17.72 1.80 7.30
C ALA A 395 -18.52 3.06 6.95
N GLY A 396 -18.71 3.95 7.93
CA GLY A 396 -19.38 5.23 7.74
C GLY A 396 -18.63 6.17 6.81
N GLU A 397 -17.29 6.18 6.86
CA GLU A 397 -16.51 7.08 6.02
C GLU A 397 -16.53 6.63 4.55
N PHE A 398 -16.07 5.41 4.28
CA PHE A 398 -15.74 5.01 2.92
C PHE A 398 -16.81 4.14 2.26
N PHE A 399 -17.60 3.43 3.06
CA PHE A 399 -18.40 2.29 2.59
C PHE A 399 -19.91 2.53 2.71
N GLY A 400 -20.33 3.78 2.84
CA GLY A 400 -21.75 4.16 2.89
C GLY A 400 -22.50 3.60 4.10
N GLY A 401 -21.78 3.28 5.18
CA GLY A 401 -22.32 2.65 6.39
C GLY A 401 -22.73 1.19 6.21
N ALA A 402 -22.42 0.56 5.08
CA ALA A 402 -22.80 -0.82 4.83
C ALA A 402 -22.15 -1.78 5.85
N ASP A 403 -22.92 -2.73 6.36
CA ASP A 403 -22.37 -3.81 7.17
C ASP A 403 -23.25 -5.06 7.07
N ARG A 404 -22.84 -5.99 6.22
CA ARG A 404 -23.52 -7.26 5.92
C ARG A 404 -23.01 -8.40 6.77
N VAL A 405 -21.92 -8.19 7.50
CA VAL A 405 -21.37 -9.22 8.39
C VAL A 405 -22.32 -9.44 9.56
N ALA A 406 -22.50 -10.71 9.92
CA ALA A 406 -23.42 -11.13 10.98
C ALA A 406 -23.27 -10.28 12.27
N PRO A 407 -24.38 -10.00 12.97
CA PRO A 407 -24.34 -9.25 14.22
C PRO A 407 -23.57 -10.01 15.29
N CYS A 408 -23.03 -9.27 16.26
CA CYS A 408 -22.28 -9.87 17.35
C CYS A 408 -23.21 -10.59 18.33
N PRO A 409 -22.80 -11.76 18.88
CA PRO A 409 -23.52 -12.40 19.96
C PRO A 409 -23.71 -11.43 21.13
N ARG A 410 -24.89 -11.44 21.77
CA ARG A 410 -25.13 -10.64 22.99
C ARG A 410 -24.08 -11.02 24.05
N GLY A 411 -23.40 -10.02 24.61
CA GLY A 411 -22.36 -10.20 25.63
C GLY A 411 -20.91 -10.37 25.13
N ALA A 412 -20.67 -10.48 23.81
CA ALA A 412 -19.33 -10.72 23.27
C ALA A 412 -18.30 -9.62 23.62
N GLY A 413 -18.75 -8.35 23.68
CA GLY A 413 -17.87 -7.22 24.00
C GLY A 413 -17.41 -7.17 25.47
N GLU A 414 -18.23 -7.65 26.41
CA GLU A 414 -17.87 -7.70 27.84
C GLU A 414 -16.91 -8.85 28.16
N GLU A 415 -17.13 -10.02 27.55
CA GLU A 415 -16.30 -11.19 27.81
C GLU A 415 -14.90 -11.07 27.21
N ALA A 416 -14.78 -10.49 26.01
CA ALA A 416 -13.49 -10.20 25.37
C ALA A 416 -12.67 -9.18 26.20
N GLY A 417 -13.31 -8.13 26.72
CA GLY A 417 -12.67 -7.16 27.61
C GLY A 417 -12.19 -7.74 28.93
N ARG A 418 -12.87 -8.77 29.46
CA ARG A 418 -12.50 -9.45 30.70
C ARG A 418 -11.23 -10.32 30.58
N ARG A 419 -11.01 -10.95 29.42
CA ARG A 419 -9.82 -11.80 29.17
C ARG A 419 -8.52 -11.02 28.96
N ILE A 420 -8.60 -9.73 28.63
CA ILE A 420 -7.43 -8.87 28.36
C ILE A 420 -6.93 -8.19 29.65
N ARG A 421 -7.68 -8.23 30.75
CA ARG A 421 -7.17 -7.74 32.04
C ARG A 421 -5.99 -8.61 32.47
N PRO A 422 -4.80 -8.04 32.75
CA PRO A 422 -3.74 -8.78 33.42
C PRO A 422 -4.33 -9.32 34.72
N ALA A 423 -4.12 -10.62 34.98
CA ALA A 423 -4.53 -11.21 36.25
C ALA A 423 -4.07 -10.30 37.39
N GLU A 424 -5.00 -9.83 38.22
CA GLU A 424 -4.63 -9.12 39.44
C GLU A 424 -3.60 -9.98 40.18
N PRO A 425 -2.49 -9.39 40.65
CA PRO A 425 -1.53 -10.13 41.43
C PRO A 425 -2.29 -10.74 42.61
N ARG A 426 -2.32 -12.08 42.66
CA ARG A 426 -2.91 -12.80 43.80
C ARG A 426 -2.32 -12.19 45.06
N PRO A 427 -3.15 -11.78 46.05
CA PRO A 427 -2.63 -11.29 47.31
C PRO A 427 -1.67 -12.35 47.86
N GLY A 428 -0.40 -11.96 48.00
CA GLY A 428 0.63 -12.83 48.52
C GLY A 428 0.20 -13.34 49.90
N PRO A 429 0.60 -14.57 50.28
CA PRO A 429 0.21 -15.14 51.57
C PRO A 429 0.62 -14.18 52.69
N THR A 430 -0.37 -13.69 53.42
CA THR A 430 -0.20 -12.83 54.58
C THR A 430 0.73 -13.53 55.55
N ARG A 431 1.95 -13.01 55.69
CA ARG A 431 2.95 -13.57 56.60
C ARG A 431 2.47 -13.31 58.02
N ALA A 432 1.92 -14.34 58.65
CA ALA A 432 1.50 -14.30 60.04
C ALA A 432 2.67 -13.84 60.91
N ALA A 433 2.43 -12.76 61.68
CA ALA A 433 3.37 -12.24 62.66
C ALA A 433 3.67 -13.34 63.70
N ARG A 434 4.92 -13.80 63.75
CA ARG A 434 5.41 -14.60 64.87
C ARG A 434 5.57 -13.67 66.07
N GLY A 435 4.74 -13.90 67.08
CA GLY A 435 4.88 -13.29 68.39
C GLY A 435 6.21 -13.71 69.03
N SER A 436 6.98 -12.71 69.45
CA SER A 436 8.12 -12.85 70.34
C SER A 436 7.63 -12.89 71.78
N THR A 437 7.73 -14.03 72.44
CA THR A 437 7.64 -14.17 73.90
C THR A 437 8.96 -13.74 74.55
N PRO A 438 8.93 -12.99 75.67
CA PRO A 438 10.12 -12.60 76.40
C PRO A 438 10.56 -13.70 77.37
N ARG A 439 11.88 -13.90 77.49
CA ARG A 439 12.56 -14.42 78.68
C ARG A 439 13.82 -13.61 78.91
#